data_AF-A0A920BIN8-F1
#
_entry.id   AF-A0A920BIN8-F1
#
_cell.length_a   1.000
_cell.length_b   1.000
_cell.length_c   1.000
_cell.angle_alpha   90.00
_cell.angle_beta   90.00
_cell.angle_gamma   90.00
#
_symmetry.space_group_name_H-M   'P 1'
#
loop_
_entity.id
_entity.type
_entity.pdbx_description
1 polymer ?
#
loop_
_entity_poly.entity_id
_entity_poly.type
_entity_poly.pdbx_seq_one_letter_code
_entity_poly.pdbx_strand_id
1 'polypeptide(L)' 'MNPAWIHAGAMRSEANNFPGRDEVNPQASRECAADLWNQAGITNPREEIDVAEIYVPFSWYEPMWLESLGFCERGTDGSW' A
#
# COMPACT_ATOMS: atom_id res chain seq x y z
N MET A 1 25.92 13.81 11.18
CA MET A 1 24.61 13.65 10.50
C MET A 1 24.25 12.19 10.57
N ASN A 2 22.96 11.88 10.75
CA ASN A 2 22.46 10.52 10.66
C ASN A 2 22.00 10.29 9.20
N PRO A 3 22.61 9.38 8.45
CA PRO A 3 22.16 9.07 7.09
C PRO A 3 20.82 8.34 7.13
N ALA A 4 19.98 8.57 6.12
CA ALA A 4 18.81 7.76 5.83
C ALA A 4 19.15 6.73 4.74
N TRP A 5 18.72 5.49 4.93
CA TRP A 5 18.96 4.39 4.00
C TRP A 5 17.66 3.92 3.36
N ILE A 6 17.74 3.46 2.11
CA ILE A 6 16.64 2.78 1.45
C ILE A 6 16.73 1.30 1.82
N HIS A 7 15.77 0.82 2.61
CA HIS A 7 15.76 -0.55 3.11
C HIS A 7 15.17 -1.55 2.11
N ALA A 8 14.20 -1.13 1.31
CA ALA A 8 13.53 -1.98 0.32
C ALA A 8 12.89 -1.14 -0.80
N GLY A 9 12.57 -1.79 -1.91
CA GLY A 9 11.80 -1.22 -3.00
C GLY A 9 11.07 -2.30 -3.78
N ALA A 10 9.82 -2.04 -4.14
CA ALA A 10 8.99 -2.97 -4.90
C ALA A 10 8.20 -2.22 -5.99
N MET A 11 7.92 -2.92 -7.08
CA MET A 11 7.06 -2.47 -8.18
C MET A 11 6.19 -3.64 -8.60
N ARG A 12 4.89 -3.41 -8.77
CA ARG A 12 3.96 -4.32 -9.43
C ARG A 12 3.03 -3.53 -10.35
N SER A 13 2.49 -4.21 -11.35
CA SER A 13 1.54 -3.61 -12.29
C SER A 13 0.52 -4.67 -12.69
N GLU A 14 -0.69 -4.23 -12.98
CA GLU A 14 -1.77 -5.06 -13.49
C GLU A 14 -2.36 -4.42 -14.75
N ALA A 15 -3.03 -5.22 -15.58
CA ALA A 15 -3.69 -4.70 -16.77
C ALA A 15 -4.84 -3.78 -16.37
N ASN A 16 -5.03 -2.69 -17.13
CA ASN A 16 -6.09 -1.71 -16.86
C ASN A 16 -7.49 -2.34 -16.83
N ASN A 17 -7.74 -3.42 -17.58
CA ASN A 17 -9.03 -4.09 -17.64
C ASN A 17 -8.85 -5.61 -17.79
N PHE A 18 -9.46 -6.39 -16.91
CA PHE A 18 -9.60 -7.85 -17.02
C PHE A 18 -10.81 -8.35 -16.19
N PRO A 19 -11.40 -9.51 -16.52
CA PRO A 19 -12.54 -10.03 -15.77
C PRO A 19 -12.21 -10.28 -14.29
N GLY A 20 -13.02 -9.74 -13.38
CA GLY A 20 -12.85 -9.91 -11.93
C GLY A 20 -11.79 -9.01 -11.30
N ARG A 21 -11.34 -7.98 -12.02
CA ARG A 21 -10.51 -6.92 -11.45
C ARG A 21 -11.27 -6.18 -10.34
N ASP A 22 -10.54 -5.78 -9.30
CA ASP A 22 -11.02 -4.94 -8.22
C ASP A 22 -10.46 -3.52 -8.42
N GLU A 23 -11.32 -2.59 -8.87
CA GLU A 23 -10.95 -1.20 -9.13
C GLU A 23 -10.64 -0.41 -7.85
N VAL A 24 -11.23 -0.82 -6.72
CA VAL A 24 -11.18 -0.11 -5.45
C VAL A 24 -10.08 -0.68 -4.55
N ASN A 25 -9.64 -1.91 -4.79
CA ASN A 25 -8.51 -2.51 -4.09
C ASN A 25 -7.70 -3.42 -5.05
N PRO A 26 -6.91 -2.82 -5.97
CA PRO A 26 -6.11 -3.52 -6.96
C PRO A 26 -5.22 -4.63 -6.39
N GLN A 27 -5.16 -5.78 -7.05
CA GLN A 27 -4.33 -6.90 -6.60
C GLN A 27 -2.85 -6.53 -6.61
N ALA A 28 -2.39 -5.84 -7.67
CA ALA A 28 -1.00 -5.41 -7.78
C ALA A 28 -0.58 -4.49 -6.63
N SER A 29 -1.48 -3.63 -6.14
CA SER A 29 -1.21 -2.74 -5.01
C SER A 29 -0.92 -3.54 -3.73
N ARG A 30 -1.82 -4.47 -3.40
CA ARG A 30 -1.70 -5.32 -2.20
C ARG A 30 -0.45 -6.19 -2.21
N GLU A 31 -0.17 -6.81 -3.36
CA GLU A 31 1.01 -7.66 -3.51
C GLU A 31 2.31 -6.86 -3.48
N CYS A 32 2.31 -5.64 -4.02
CA CYS A 32 3.46 -4.75 -3.95
C CYS A 32 3.75 -4.31 -2.51
N ALA A 33 2.73 -3.97 -1.73
CA ALA A 33 2.89 -3.62 -0.33
C ALA A 33 3.42 -4.81 0.50
N ALA A 34 2.84 -6.00 0.31
CA ALA A 34 3.28 -7.21 0.99
C ALA A 34 4.76 -7.57 0.67
N ASP A 35 5.15 -7.46 -0.61
CA ASP A 35 6.54 -7.67 -1.04
C ASP A 35 7.49 -6.64 -0.40
N LEU A 36 7.09 -5.35 -0.41
CA LEU A 36 7.88 -4.27 0.19
C LEU A 36 8.13 -4.50 1.68
N TRP A 37 7.09 -4.82 2.45
CA TRP A 37 7.19 -5.08 3.89
C TRP A 37 8.03 -6.31 4.19
N ASN A 38 7.86 -7.38 3.43
CA ASN A 38 8.67 -8.58 3.57
C ASN A 38 10.16 -8.30 3.29
N GLN A 39 10.48 -7.54 2.23
CA GLN A 39 11.87 -7.15 1.94
C GLN A 39 12.47 -6.24 3.01
N ALA A 40 11.67 -5.35 3.60
CA ALA A 40 12.09 -4.45 4.67
C ALA A 40 12.17 -5.14 6.05
N GLY A 41 11.65 -6.35 6.20
CA GLY A 41 11.54 -7.05 7.49
C GLY A 41 10.46 -6.48 8.42
N ILE A 42 9.49 -5.75 7.88
CA ILE A 42 8.38 -5.13 8.61
C ILE A 42 7.22 -6.13 8.69
N THR A 43 6.67 -6.30 9.89
CA THR A 43 5.60 -7.28 10.17
C THR A 43 4.29 -6.62 10.60
N ASN A 44 4.35 -5.42 11.18
CA ASN A 44 3.21 -4.60 11.54
C ASN A 44 3.43 -3.15 11.07
N PRO A 45 3.11 -2.82 9.80
CA PRO A 45 3.34 -1.50 9.24
C PRO A 45 2.68 -0.37 10.05
N ARG A 46 1.51 -0.62 10.64
CA ARG A 46 0.79 0.35 11.48
C ARG A 46 1.56 0.76 12.73
N GLU A 47 2.37 -0.14 13.30
CA GLU A 47 3.16 0.14 14.50
C GLU A 47 4.61 0.52 14.19
N GLU A 48 5.16 0.04 13.08
CA GLU A 48 6.59 0.18 12.74
C GLU A 48 6.90 1.40 11.84
N ILE A 49 5.89 1.98 11.17
CA ILE A 49 6.06 3.15 10.30
C ILE A 49 5.49 4.39 10.98
N ASP A 50 6.37 5.34 11.31
CA ASP A 50 5.97 6.61 11.92
C ASP A 50 5.32 7.59 10.92
N VAL A 51 5.79 7.57 9.66
CA VAL A 51 5.39 8.52 8.61
C VAL A 51 5.35 7.82 7.25
N ALA A 52 4.30 8.06 6.48
CA ALA A 52 4.18 7.60 5.09
C ALA A 52 3.84 8.77 4.16
N GLU A 53 4.50 8.82 3.01
CA GLU A 53 4.12 9.69 1.89
C GLU A 53 3.42 8.83 0.84
N ILE A 54 2.14 9.13 0.58
CA ILE A 54 1.29 8.32 -0.29
C ILE A 54 0.90 9.15 -1.50
N TYR A 55 1.03 8.57 -2.69
CA TYR A 55 0.58 9.21 -3.92
C TYR A 55 -0.97 9.19 -4.00
N VAL A 56 -1.59 10.34 -3.76
CA VAL A 56 -3.05 10.50 -3.76
C VAL A 56 -3.45 11.49 -4.85
N PRO A 57 -3.79 11.04 -6.08
CA PRO A 57 -4.17 11.94 -7.16
C PRO A 57 -5.56 12.57 -6.96
N PHE A 58 -6.45 11.87 -6.22
CA PHE A 58 -7.76 12.35 -5.80
C PHE A 58 -8.07 11.81 -4.40
N SER A 59 -8.89 12.52 -3.61
CA SER A 59 -9.12 12.19 -2.19
C SER A 59 -9.62 10.77 -1.92
N TRP A 60 -10.41 10.19 -2.83
CA TRP A 60 -10.92 8.83 -2.66
C TRP A 60 -9.87 7.71 -2.84
N TYR A 61 -8.67 8.04 -3.35
CA TYR A 61 -7.56 7.09 -3.43
C TYR A 61 -6.88 6.86 -2.08
N GLU A 62 -6.95 7.84 -1.18
CA GLU A 62 -6.27 7.76 0.13
C GLU A 62 -6.74 6.56 0.96
N PRO A 63 -8.06 6.33 1.16
CA PRO A 63 -8.56 5.16 1.88
C PRO A 63 -8.06 3.82 1.28
N MET A 64 -8.19 3.64 -0.04
CA MET A 64 -7.71 2.47 -0.78
C MET A 64 -6.22 2.17 -0.53
N TRP A 65 -5.37 3.21 -0.52
CA TRP A 65 -3.93 3.03 -0.28
C TRP A 65 -3.63 2.71 1.18
N LEU A 66 -4.34 3.30 2.14
CA LEU A 66 -4.18 2.97 3.56
C LEU A 66 -4.52 1.50 3.83
N GLU A 67 -5.55 0.96 3.20
CA GLU A 67 -5.87 -0.47 3.27
C GLU A 67 -4.81 -1.35 2.59
N SER A 68 -4.40 -0.98 1.38
CA SER A 68 -3.41 -1.75 0.61
C SER A 68 -2.06 -1.83 1.34
N LEU A 69 -1.64 -0.75 1.98
CA LEU A 69 -0.39 -0.66 2.73
C LEU A 69 -0.47 -1.34 4.11
N GLY A 70 -1.67 -1.74 4.56
CA GLY A 70 -1.86 -2.37 5.86
C GLY A 70 -1.92 -1.39 7.04
N PHE A 71 -2.14 -0.10 6.75
CA PHE A 71 -2.40 0.90 7.78
C PHE A 71 -3.84 0.86 8.28
N CYS A 72 -4.78 0.30 7.51
CA CYS A 72 -6.17 0.08 7.89
C CYS A 72 -6.64 -1.34 7.54
N GLU A 73 -7.62 -1.86 8.29
CA GLU A 73 -8.32 -3.08 7.89
C GLU A 73 -9.20 -2.79 6.68
N ARG A 74 -9.36 -3.77 5.78
CA ARG A 74 -10.21 -3.59 4.60
C ARG A 74 -11.67 -3.38 4.98
N GLY A 75 -12.30 -2.40 4.36
CA GLY A 75 -13.70 -2.00 4.59
C GLY A 75 -13.92 -1.21 5.88
N THR A 76 -12.86 -0.73 6.55
CA THR A 76 -12.98 0.04 7.80
C THR A 76 -12.70 1.54 7.64
N ASP A 77 -12.27 1.96 6.46
CA ASP A 77 -11.83 3.31 6.12
C ASP A 77 -12.96 4.24 5.61
N GLY A 78 -14.21 3.73 5.55
CA GLY A 78 -15.36 4.46 5.03
C GLY A 78 -15.52 4.38 3.51
N SER A 79 -14.77 3.52 2.83
CA SER A 79 -15.06 3.10 1.47
C SER A 79 -16.33 2.24 1.43
N TRP A 80 -17.21 2.53 0.46
CA TRP A 80 -18.49 1.84 0.25
C TRP A 80 -18.31 0.53 -0.51
#